data_AF-A0A8S2RES1-F1
#
_entry.id   AF-A0A8S2RES1-F1
#
_cell.length_a   1.000
_cell.length_b   1.000
_cell.length_c   1.000
_cell.angle_alpha   90.00
_cell.angle_beta   90.00
_cell.angle_gamma   90.00
#
_symmetry.space_group_name_H-M   'P 1'
#
loop_
_entity.id
_entity.type
_entity.pdbx_description
1 polymer ?
#
loop_
_entity_poly.entity_id
_entity_poly.type
_entity_poly.pdbx_seq_one_letter_code
_entity_poly.pdbx_strand_id
1 'polypeptide(L)' 'MAFASYNDFHHNVFRDAMITVAVNSITSFASGFVIFMFLGYMSEVSGRAIKDVAEQGSTLVFIVYPEAIATMPWAP' A
#
# COMPACT_ATOMS: atom_id res chain seq x y z
N MET A 1 10.15 -20.84 -6.90
CA MET A 1 10.54 -22.19 -7.37
C MET A 1 9.41 -23.19 -7.14
N ALA A 2 8.86 -23.33 -5.93
CA ALA A 2 7.72 -24.21 -5.68
C ALA A 2 6.49 -23.91 -6.56
N PHE A 3 6.08 -22.63 -6.72
CA PHE A 3 4.96 -22.29 -7.60
C PHE A 3 5.22 -22.53 -9.09
N ALA A 4 6.47 -22.43 -9.54
CA ALA A 4 6.82 -22.67 -10.93
C ALA A 4 6.93 -24.17 -11.27
N SER A 5 7.13 -25.05 -10.29
CA SER A 5 7.24 -26.50 -10.52
C SER A 5 5.89 -27.19 -10.73
N TYR A 6 4.77 -26.51 -10.46
CA TYR A 6 3.42 -26.97 -10.77
C TYR A 6 2.90 -26.45 -12.12
N ASN A 7 3.71 -25.66 -12.84
CA ASN A 7 3.30 -25.10 -14.12
C ASN A 7 3.44 -26.13 -15.24
N ASP A 8 2.56 -26.07 -16.25
CA ASP A 8 2.62 -26.95 -17.41
C ASP A 8 3.93 -26.73 -18.20
N PHE A 9 4.52 -27.80 -18.76
CA PHE A 9 5.87 -27.73 -19.38
C PHE A 9 5.96 -26.75 -20.57
N HIS A 10 4.83 -26.43 -21.20
CA HIS A 10 4.71 -25.47 -22.31
C HIS A 10 4.07 -24.13 -21.90
N HIS A 11 3.89 -23.88 -20.60
CA HIS A 11 3.28 -22.64 -20.13
C HIS A 11 4.29 -21.48 -20.23
N ASN A 12 3.85 -20.34 -20.75
CA ASN A 12 4.74 -19.21 -21.04
C ASN A 12 5.05 -18.38 -19.77
N VAL A 13 5.89 -18.95 -18.90
CA VAL A 13 6.31 -18.36 -17.62
C VAL A 13 6.95 -16.98 -17.76
N PHE A 14 7.51 -16.66 -18.93
CA PHE A 14 8.10 -15.34 -19.20
C PHE A 14 7.03 -14.24 -19.22
N ARG A 15 5.86 -14.50 -19.81
CA ARG A 15 4.74 -13.56 -19.83
C ARG A 15 4.16 -13.34 -18.43
N ASP A 16 4.01 -14.42 -17.67
CA ASP A 16 3.48 -14.36 -16.31
C ASP A 16 4.45 -13.67 -15.35
N ALA A 17 5.76 -13.90 -15.50
CA ALA A 17 6.77 -13.21 -14.74
C ALA A 17 6.75 -11.69 -15.03
N MET A 18 6.65 -11.30 -16.30
CA MET A 18 6.54 -9.88 -16.70
C MET A 18 5.29 -9.22 -16.13
N ILE A 19 4.12 -9.88 -16.21
CA ILE A 19 2.87 -9.37 -15.64
C ILE A 19 2.97 -9.28 -14.12
N THR A 20 3.53 -10.29 -13.46
CA THR A 20 3.66 -10.32 -12.00
C THR A 20 4.53 -9.18 -11.49
N VAL A 21 5.68 -8.94 -12.14
CA VAL A 21 6.57 -7.81 -11.79
C VAL A 21 5.85 -6.48 -12.03
N ALA A 22 5.18 -6.33 -13.18
CA ALA A 22 4.44 -5.11 -13.49
C ALA A 22 3.33 -4.83 -12.46
N VAL A 23 2.52 -5.83 -12.10
CA VAL A 23 1.46 -5.70 -11.10
C VAL A 23 2.05 -5.38 -9.72
N ASN A 24 3.13 -6.05 -9.32
CA ASN A 24 3.82 -5.75 -8.05
C ASN A 24 4.29 -4.28 -7.98
N SER A 25 4.94 -3.80 -9.04
CA SER A 25 5.41 -2.42 -9.12
C SER A 25 4.28 -1.41 -9.14
N ILE A 26 3.22 -1.66 -9.92
CA ILE A 26 2.03 -0.80 -9.96
C ILE A 26 1.34 -0.77 -8.59
N THR A 27 1.19 -1.91 -7.94
CA THR A 27 0.59 -2.01 -6.60
C THR A 27 1.39 -1.22 -5.57
N SER A 28 2.72 -1.32 -5.64
CA SER A 28 3.63 -0.58 -4.75
C SER A 28 3.60 0.93 -5.02
N PHE A 29 3.44 1.34 -6.27
CA PHE A 29 3.30 2.74 -6.64
C PHE A 29 1.95 3.31 -6.21
N ALA A 30 0.86 2.57 -6.44
CA ALA A 30 -0.49 2.91 -6.03
C ALA A 30 -0.61 3.00 -4.50
N SER A 31 -0.01 2.05 -3.76
CA SER A 31 -0.01 2.09 -2.29
C SER A 31 0.70 3.34 -1.77
N GLY A 32 1.79 3.77 -2.41
CA GLY A 32 2.44 5.05 -2.11
C GLY A 32 1.46 6.24 -2.16
N PHE A 33 0.67 6.38 -3.22
CA PHE A 33 -0.34 7.44 -3.29
C PHE A 33 -1.37 7.36 -2.17
N VAL A 34 -1.87 6.16 -1.87
CA VAL A 34 -2.85 5.95 -0.79
C VAL A 34 -2.25 6.38 0.55
N ILE A 35 -1.01 5.96 0.86
CA ILE A 35 -0.32 6.34 2.09
C ILE A 35 -0.19 7.86 2.21
N PHE A 36 0.32 8.52 1.17
CA PHE A 36 0.51 9.97 1.19
C PHE A 36 -0.82 10.73 1.25
N MET A 37 -1.89 10.20 0.65
CA MET A 37 -3.24 10.78 0.76
C MET A 37 -3.76 10.75 2.19
N PHE A 38 -3.66 9.61 2.89
CA PHE A 38 -4.06 9.50 4.29
C PHE A 38 -3.21 10.38 5.21
N LEU A 39 -1.90 10.44 4.99
CA LEU A 39 -1.00 11.32 5.73
C LEU A 39 -1.31 12.80 5.54
N GLY A 40 -1.62 13.21 4.29
CA GLY A 40 -2.04 14.57 3.99
C GLY A 40 -3.34 14.94 4.70
N TYR A 41 -4.34 14.05 4.65
CA TYR A 41 -5.60 14.22 5.36
C TYR A 41 -5.41 14.34 6.88
N MET A 42 -4.60 13.45 7.48
CA MET A 42 -4.26 13.50 8.91
C MET A 42 -3.52 14.78 9.29
N SER A 43 -2.61 15.27 8.44
CA SER A 43 -1.90 16.53 8.65
C SER A 43 -2.87 17.71 8.69
N GLU A 44 -3.88 17.73 7.82
CA GLU A 44 -4.92 18.76 7.76
C GLU A 44 -5.85 18.71 8.98
N VAL A 45 -6.36 17.53 9.33
CA VAL A 45 -7.31 17.35 10.45
C VAL A 45 -6.65 17.59 11.81
N SER A 46 -5.43 17.10 12.01
CA SER A 46 -4.72 17.19 13.29
C SER A 46 -3.89 18.47 13.43
N GLY A 47 -3.74 19.26 12.36
CA GLY A 47 -2.93 20.49 12.34
C GLY A 47 -1.43 20.27 12.56
N ARG A 48 -0.94 19.03 12.41
CA ARG A 48 0.46 18.64 12.61
C ARG A 48 1.17 18.58 11.26
N ALA A 49 2.48 18.83 11.24
CA ALA A 49 3.24 18.72 9.99
C ALA A 49 3.30 17.26 9.51
N ILE A 50 3.33 17.04 8.18
CA ILE A 50 3.39 15.69 7.58
C ILE A 50 4.53 14.84 8.18
N LYS A 51 5.68 15.45 8.48
CA LYS A 51 6.83 14.78 9.11
C LYS A 51 6.53 14.18 10.50
N ASP A 52 5.55 14.75 11.22
CA ASP A 52 5.20 14.34 12.57
C ASP A 52 4.08 13.27 12.57
N VAL A 53 3.38 13.10 11.44
CA VAL A 53 2.37 12.04 11.21
C VAL A 53 2.91 10.89 10.35
N ALA A 54 3.99 11.12 9.59
CA ALA A 54 4.65 10.13 8.75
C ALA A 54 5.59 9.23 9.57
N GLU A 55 5.01 8.40 10.45
CA GLU A 55 5.76 7.36 11.14
C GLU A 55 6.12 6.22 10.17
N GLN A 56 7.32 5.68 10.29
CA GLN A 56 7.82 4.63 9.39
C GLN A 56 7.44 3.22 9.89
N GLY A 57 7.25 2.29 8.96
CA GLY A 57 7.08 0.87 9.27
C GLY A 57 5.65 0.48 9.66
N SER A 58 5.51 -0.52 10.53
CA SER A 58 4.22 -1.08 10.94
C SER A 58 3.36 -0.08 11.73
N THR A 59 3.97 0.90 12.40
CA THR A 59 3.26 1.91 13.21
C THR A 59 2.29 2.74 12.38
N LEU A 60 2.66 3.04 11.13
CA LEU A 60 1.80 3.75 10.19
C LEU A 60 0.46 3.00 10.01
N VAL A 61 0.52 1.69 9.76
CA VAL A 61 -0.65 0.84 9.50
C VAL A 61 -1.50 0.63 10.75
N PHE A 62 -0.88 0.53 11.93
CA PHE A 62 -1.59 0.17 13.16
C PHE A 62 -2.04 1.35 14.02
N ILE A 63 -1.55 2.57 13.77
CA ILE A 63 -1.90 3.77 14.55
C ILE A 63 -2.50 4.86 13.65
N VAL A 64 -1.74 5.30 12.64
CA VAL A 64 -2.12 6.45 11.81
C VAL A 64 -3.32 6.16 10.93
N TYR A 65 -3.41 4.97 10.32
CA TYR A 65 -4.56 4.60 9.48
C TYR A 65 -5.88 4.48 10.27
N PRO A 66 -5.96 3.77 11.42
CA PRO A 66 -7.16 3.74 12.25
C PRO A 66 -7.60 5.12 12.73
N GLU A 67 -6.66 5.97 13.15
CA GLU A 67 -6.94 7.34 13.59
C GLU A 67 -7.51 8.18 12.43
N ALA A 68 -6.93 8.08 11.24
CA ALA A 68 -7.41 8.76 10.06
C ALA A 68 -8.83 8.30 9.68
N ILE A 69 -9.09 6.99 9.69
CA ILE A 69 -10.40 6.43 9.35
C ILE A 69 -11.45 6.87 10.38
N ALA A 70 -11.14 6.87 11.67
CA ALA A 70 -12.06 7.26 12.74
C ALA A 70 -12.54 8.72 12.66
N THR A 71 -11.77 9.60 12.00
CA THR A 71 -12.16 11.01 11.81
C THR A 71 -12.99 11.25 10.55
N MET A 72 -13.21 10.23 9.70
CA MET A 72 -14.01 10.37 8.48
C MET A 72 -15.52 10.31 8.77
N PRO A 73 -16.35 11.03 7.99
CA PRO A 73 -17.80 11.19 8.26
C PRO A 73 -18.63 9.90 8.16
N TRP A 74 -18.06 8.80 7.68
CA TRP A 74 -18.70 7.48 7.54
C TRP A 74 -17.92 6.36 8.25
N ALA A 75 -17.05 6.73 9.18
CA ALA A 75 -16.38 5.77 10.04
C ALA A 75 -17.43 4.98 10.86
N PRO A 76 -17.26 3.66 11.04
CA PRO A 76 -18.14 2.86 11.91
C PRO A 76 -18.05 3.28 13.38
#